data_AF-I3IB77-F1
#
_entry.id   AF-I3IB77-F1
#
_cell.length_a   1.000
_cell.length_b   1.000
_cell.length_c   1.000
_cell.angle_alpha   90.00
_cell.angle_beta   90.00
_cell.angle_gamma   90.00
#
_symmetry.space_group_name_H-M   'P 1'
#
loop_
_entity.id
_entity.type
_entity.pdbx_description
1 polymer ?
#
loop_
_entity_poly.entity_id
_entity_poly.type
_entity_poly.pdbx_seq_one_letter_code
_entity_poly.pdbx_strand_id
1 'polypeptide(L)' 'MNNEFISQLSNGILSTIIALLFLAILSMLIGYRFITRELVKIGMKKGDAKALGHAVTVMTFLTLGAVYLKFFVLN' A
#
# COMPACT_ATOMS: atom_id res chain seq x y z
N MET A 1 -34.56 9.46 -6.10
CA MET A 1 -33.45 8.47 -6.08
C MET A 1 -33.88 7.33 -5.18
N ASN A 2 -33.76 6.08 -5.63
CA ASN A 2 -34.17 4.91 -4.85
C ASN A 2 -33.16 4.64 -3.71
N ASN A 3 -33.63 4.55 -2.46
CA ASN A 3 -32.76 4.32 -1.30
C ASN A 3 -32.01 2.98 -1.37
N GLU A 4 -32.59 1.97 -2.03
CA GLU A 4 -31.90 0.69 -2.29
C GLU A 4 -30.69 0.86 -3.21
N PHE A 5 -30.80 1.69 -4.24
CA PHE A 5 -29.70 1.94 -5.16
C PHE A 5 -28.52 2.63 -4.46
N ILE A 6 -28.80 3.62 -3.60
CA ILE A 6 -27.77 4.30 -2.80
C ILE A 6 -27.09 3.33 -1.83
N SER A 7 -27.87 2.46 -1.17
CA SER A 7 -27.35 1.45 -0.24
C SER A 7 -26.43 0.44 -0.93
N GLN A 8 -26.86 -0.09 -2.09
CA GLN A 8 -26.05 -1.03 -2.88
C GLN A 8 -24.77 -0.38 -3.41
N LEU A 9 -24.86 0.86 -3.90
CA LEU A 9 -23.70 1.61 -4.38
C LEU A 9 -22.70 1.87 -3.24
N SER A 10 -23.17 2.30 -2.07
CA SER A 10 -22.34 2.52 -0.88
C SER A 10 -21.63 1.24 -0.45
N ASN A 11 -22.33 0.11 -0.41
CA ASN A 11 -21.75 -1.17 -0.04
C ASN A 11 -20.72 -1.68 -1.08
N GLY A 12 -20.97 -1.45 -2.37
CA GLY A 12 -20.03 -1.78 -3.45
C GLY A 12 -18.75 -0.94 -3.41
N ILE A 13 -18.87 0.35 -3.13
CA ILE A 13 -17.71 1.24 -2.95
C ILE A 13 -16.91 0.80 -1.72
N LEU A 14 -17.59 0.53 -0.60
CA LEU A 14 -16.96 0.16 0.65
C LEU A 14 -16.20 -1.17 0.53
N SER A 15 -16.78 -2.18 -0.13
CA SER A 15 -16.10 -3.46 -0.37
C SER A 15 -14.87 -3.29 -1.29
N THR A 16 -14.97 -2.44 -2.31
CA THR A 16 -13.85 -2.12 -3.20
C THR A 16 -12.71 -1.44 -2.46
N ILE A 17 -13.01 -0.46 -1.60
CA ILE A 17 -12.02 0.22 -0.75
C ILE A 17 -11.30 -0.79 0.14
N ILE A 18 -12.06 -1.69 0.79
CA ILE A 18 -11.48 -2.74 1.64
C ILE A 18 -10.55 -3.64 0.82
N ALA A 19 -10.97 -4.10 -0.36
CA ALA A 19 -10.14 -4.95 -1.22
C ALA A 19 -8.83 -4.25 -1.64
N LEU A 20 -8.90 -2.97 -1.99
CA LEU A 20 -7.72 -2.16 -2.33
C LEU A 20 -6.77 -1.99 -1.14
N LEU A 21 -7.30 -1.78 0.07
CA LEU A 21 -6.49 -1.71 1.29
C LEU A 21 -5.79 -3.04 1.59
N PHE A 22 -6.46 -4.18 1.43
CA PHE A 22 -5.84 -5.49 1.57
C PHE A 22 -4.72 -5.70 0.55
N LEU A 23 -4.95 -5.35 -0.71
CA LEU A 23 -3.96 -5.48 -1.77
C LEU A 23 -2.72 -4.60 -1.49
N ALA A 24 -2.94 -3.39 -0.98
CA ALA A 24 -1.87 -2.49 -0.55
C ALA A 24 -1.01 -3.09 0.56
N ILE A 25 -1.63 -3.65 1.60
CA ILE A 25 -0.93 -4.30 2.73
C ILE A 25 -0.10 -5.50 2.24
N LEU A 26 -0.66 -6.34 1.36
CA LEU A 26 0.03 -7.49 0.79
C LEU A 26 1.24 -7.06 -0.05
N SER A 27 1.08 -6.05 -0.90
CA SER A 27 2.17 -5.47 -1.69
C SER A 27 3.30 -4.96 -0.79
N MET A 28 2.95 -4.30 0.32
CA MET A 28 3.90 -3.82 1.32
C MET A 28 4.70 -4.97 1.97
N LEU A 29 4.03 -6.05 2.37
CA LEU A 29 4.69 -7.22 2.97
C LEU A 29 5.65 -7.91 1.99
N ILE A 30 5.27 -8.01 0.71
CA ILE A 30 6.09 -8.61 -0.34
C ILE A 30 7.30 -7.72 -0.64
N GLY A 31 7.07 -6.41 -0.84
CA GLY A 31 8.13 -5.42 -1.09
C GLY A 31 9.17 -5.39 0.01
N TYR A 32 8.74 -5.38 1.28
CA TYR A 32 9.62 -5.47 2.44
C TYR A 32 10.51 -6.72 2.40
N ARG A 33 9.92 -7.89 2.12
CA ARG A 33 10.68 -9.15 2.07
C ARG A 33 11.69 -9.16 0.94
N PHE A 34 11.34 -8.60 -0.21
CA PHE A 34 12.23 -8.49 -1.36
C PHE A 34 13.41 -7.57 -1.06
N ILE A 35 13.15 -6.33 -0.63
CA ILE A 35 14.19 -5.33 -0.32
C ILE A 35 15.10 -5.84 0.79
N THR A 36 14.54 -6.40 1.87
CA THR A 36 15.34 -6.96 2.98
C THR A 36 16.26 -8.08 2.50
N ARG A 37 15.79 -8.97 1.61
CA ARG A 37 16.62 -10.05 1.05
C ARG A 37 17.76 -9.50 0.21
N GLU A 38 17.49 -8.52 -0.65
CA GLU A 38 18.54 -7.89 -1.47
C GLU A 38 19.56 -7.13 -0.60
N LEU A 39 19.11 -6.41 0.43
CA LEU A 39 20.00 -5.74 1.39
C LEU A 39 20.89 -6.72 2.16
N VAL A 40 20.35 -7.88 2.55
CA VAL A 40 21.17 -8.93 3.18
C VAL A 40 22.17 -9.54 2.19
N LYS A 41 21.79 -9.74 0.92
CA LYS A 41 22.69 -10.26 -0.11
C LYS A 41 23.91 -9.36 -0.36
N ILE A 42 23.74 -8.05 -0.27
CA ILE A 42 24.84 -7.07 -0.44
C ILE A 42 25.70 -6.91 0.84
N GLY A 43 25.50 -7.75 1.85
CA GLY A 43 26.34 -7.80 3.06
C GLY A 43 25.83 -6.96 4.23
N MET A 44 24.61 -6.43 4.17
CA MET A 44 24.03 -5.64 5.27
C MET A 44 23.58 -6.54 6.43
N LYS A 45 23.83 -6.13 7.67
CA LYS A 45 23.40 -6.88 8.86
C LYS A 45 21.88 -7.07 8.84
N LYS A 46 21.43 -8.27 9.17
CA LYS A 46 20.01 -8.67 9.08
C LYS A 46 19.05 -7.77 9.87
N GLY A 47 19.50 -7.19 11.00
CA GLY A 47 18.71 -6.21 11.76
C GLY A 47 18.49 -4.91 10.99
N ASP A 48 19.57 -4.34 10.49
CA ASP A 48 19.56 -3.09 9.72
C ASP A 48 18.81 -3.26 8.40
N ALA A 49 18.97 -4.41 7.73
CA ALA A 49 18.26 -4.72 6.49
C ALA A 49 16.74 -4.76 6.66
N LYS A 50 16.27 -5.25 7.80
CA LYS A 50 14.83 -5.23 8.13
C LYS A 50 14.34 -3.81 8.40
N ALA A 51 15.07 -3.04 9.20
CA ALA A 51 14.69 -1.67 9.53
C ALA A 51 14.62 -0.81 8.25
N LEU A 52 15.62 -0.94 7.39
CA LEU A 52 15.72 -0.18 6.14
C LEU A 52 14.71 -0.68 5.09
N GLY A 53 14.51 -1.99 4.98
CA GLY A 53 13.46 -2.55 4.13
C GLY A 53 12.07 -2.07 4.53
N HIS A 54 11.79 -1.97 5.83
CA HIS A 54 10.52 -1.44 6.33
C HIS A 54 10.38 0.05 5.99
N ALA A 55 11.41 0.86 6.29
CA ALA A 55 11.42 2.29 6.02
C ALA A 55 11.22 2.60 4.52
N VAL A 56 11.94 1.91 3.63
CA VAL A 56 11.81 2.09 2.18
C VAL A 56 10.40 1.73 1.71
N THR A 57 9.84 0.62 2.21
CA THR A 57 8.48 0.21 1.80
C THR A 57 7.42 1.20 2.28
N VAL A 58 7.55 1.73 3.50
CA VAL A 58 6.66 2.78 4.04
C VAL A 58 6.79 4.07 3.23
N MET A 59 8.01 4.53 2.94
CA MET A 59 8.26 5.71 2.11
C MET A 59 7.65 5.57 0.71
N THR A 60 7.84 4.42 0.06
CA THR A 60 7.26 4.16 -1.26
C THR A 60 5.73 4.16 -1.21
N PHE A 61 5.14 3.54 -0.19
CA PHE A 61 3.69 3.53 -0.01
C PHE A 61 3.12 4.94 0.21
N LEU A 62 3.72 5.72 1.10
CA LEU A 62 3.32 7.12 1.35
C LEU A 62 3.48 7.98 0.10
N THR A 63 4.55 7.78 -0.67
CA THR A 63 4.79 8.50 -1.93
C THR A 63 3.73 8.15 -2.97
N LEU A 64 3.42 6.86 -3.16
CA LEU A 64 2.36 6.43 -4.06
C LEU A 64 0.99 6.96 -3.63
N GLY A 65 0.69 6.95 -2.33
CA GLY A 65 -0.53 7.54 -1.77
C GLY A 65 -0.63 9.05 -2.01
N ALA A 66 0.47 9.79 -1.81
CA ALA A 66 0.53 11.22 -2.07
C ALA A 66 0.37 11.55 -3.56
N VAL A 67 0.99 10.74 -4.44
CA VAL A 67 0.84 10.84 -5.89
C VAL A 67 -0.62 10.59 -6.28
N TYR A 68 -1.25 9.54 -5.75
CA TYR A 68 -2.65 9.24 -5.99
C TYR A 68 -3.57 10.39 -5.55
N LEU A 69 -3.37 10.93 -4.35
CA LEU A 69 -4.14 12.08 -3.85
C LEU A 69 -3.95 13.32 -4.72
N LYS A 70 -2.72 13.60 -5.17
CA LYS A 70 -2.44 14.73 -6.07
C LYS A 70 -3.20 14.61 -7.38
N PHE A 71 -3.21 13.43 -8.00
CA PHE A 71 -3.95 13.19 -9.24
C PHE A 71 -5.47 13.17 -9.05
N PHE A 72 -5.96 12.72 -7.89
CA PHE A 72 -7.40 12.76 -7.58
C PHE A 72 -7.91 14.18 -7.31
N VAL A 73 -7.11 15.05 -6.69
CA VAL A 73 -7.48 16.45 -6.39
C VAL A 73 -7.35 17.36 -7.62
N LEU A 74 -6.50 17.01 -8.58
CA LEU A 74 -6.27 17.78 -9.81
C LEU A 74 -7.18 17.36 -10.99
N ASN A 75 -7.94 16.27 -10.86
CA ASN A 75 -8.97 15.83 -11.81
C ASN A 75 -10.36 16.22 -11.32
#